data_AF-A0A960J5F7-F1
#
_entry.id   AF-A0A960J5F7-F1
#
_cell.length_a   1.000
_cell.length_b   1.000
_cell.length_c   1.000
_cell.angle_alpha   90.00
_cell.angle_beta   90.00
_cell.angle_gamma   90.00
#
_symmetry.space_group_name_H-M   'P 1'
#
loop_
_entity.id
_entity.type
_entity.pdbx_description
1 polymer ?
#
loop_
_entity_poly.entity_id
_entity_poly.type
_entity_poly.pdbx_seq_one_letter_code
_entity_poly.pdbx_strand_id
1 'polypeptide(L)'
;MIPEAAFVVRDGGRWLLARSPDETPEPLGTDALLALVGDAPAEAPAATDGPAPADRDRVAPVWCRVGRLRPGGVEVEGADGRALLLRGADLRLLDAVADGATVSEVRTRAREVDDVPARLGRLVAAACLRVPGQGESPAPVAGAEIPAADAVDVLPAAEALARARAGAPGRPDGGRVPVFAVWQERVGPALSLGMLTASLRAWDDGALARRYDIRRPETGAQALWALAAHRGPA
;
A
#
# COMPACT_ATOMS: atom_id res chain seq x y z
N MET A 1 12.66 18.47 -10.37
CA MET A 1 13.46 17.23 -10.41
C MET A 1 12.97 16.35 -9.26
N ILE A 2 12.47 15.14 -9.53
CA ILE A 2 11.96 14.24 -8.49
C ILE A 2 13.18 13.62 -7.77
N PRO A 3 13.26 13.66 -6.43
CA PRO A 3 14.32 12.96 -5.71
C PRO A 3 14.31 11.46 -6.05
N GLU A 4 15.49 10.84 -6.14
CA GLU A 4 15.71 9.48 -6.66
C GLU A 4 14.85 8.38 -5.97
N ALA A 5 14.38 8.65 -4.75
CA ALA A 5 13.49 7.79 -3.98
C ALA A 5 12.45 8.55 -3.12
N ALA A 6 11.72 9.50 -3.71
CA ALA A 6 10.61 10.13 -3.00
C ALA A 6 9.34 9.27 -2.99
N PHE A 7 8.63 9.27 -1.86
CA PHE A 7 7.38 8.54 -1.64
C PHE A 7 6.24 9.50 -1.30
N VAL A 8 5.03 9.08 -1.63
CA VAL A 8 3.81 9.75 -1.17
C VAL A 8 2.95 8.79 -0.39
N VAL A 9 2.35 9.29 0.67
CA VAL A 9 1.38 8.57 1.50
C VAL A 9 0.03 9.24 1.28
N ARG A 10 -0.99 8.47 0.90
CA ARG A 10 -2.38 8.92 0.96
C ARG A 10 -2.95 8.47 2.29
N ASP A 11 -3.19 9.37 3.21
CA ASP A 11 -3.73 9.09 4.55
C ASP A 11 -5.04 9.86 4.75
N GLY A 12 -6.14 9.15 5.01
CA GLY A 12 -7.45 9.76 5.22
C GLY A 12 -7.92 10.64 4.05
N GLY A 13 -7.52 10.31 2.82
CA GLY A 13 -7.81 11.10 1.61
C GLY A 13 -6.90 12.32 1.40
N ARG A 14 -5.88 12.53 2.22
CA ARG A 14 -4.86 13.59 2.06
C ARG A 14 -3.58 13.00 1.52
N TRP A 15 -2.84 13.75 0.70
CA TRP A 15 -1.49 13.35 0.30
C TRP A 15 -0.45 13.93 1.26
N LEU A 16 0.53 13.12 1.60
CA LEU A 16 1.72 13.49 2.36
C LEU A 16 2.95 13.12 1.52
N LEU A 17 3.98 13.96 1.51
CA LEU A 17 5.25 13.73 0.82
C LEU A 17 6.31 13.33 1.85
N ALA A 18 6.99 12.21 1.60
CA ALA A 18 8.18 11.80 2.35
C ALA A 18 9.35 11.70 1.36
N ARG A 19 10.39 12.54 1.51
CA ARG A 19 11.55 12.50 0.60
C ARG A 19 12.54 11.40 1.01
N SER A 20 12.46 10.95 2.27
CA SER A 20 13.21 9.80 2.79
C SER A 20 12.38 9.04 3.85
N PRO A 21 12.72 7.78 4.17
CA PRO A 21 12.01 6.99 5.18
C PRO A 21 12.05 7.59 6.60
N ASP A 22 13.07 8.40 6.90
CA ASP A 22 13.33 8.96 8.23
C ASP A 22 12.75 10.39 8.39
N GLU A 23 12.19 10.96 7.33
CA GLU A 23 11.60 12.30 7.34
C GLU A 23 10.12 12.23 7.72
N THR A 24 9.68 13.19 8.55
CA THR A 24 8.26 13.39 8.84
C THR A 24 7.52 13.79 7.55
N PRO A 25 6.49 13.04 7.10
CA PRO A 25 5.78 13.37 5.87
C PRO A 25 5.10 14.75 5.95
N GLU A 26 5.25 15.57 4.90
CA GLU A 26 4.68 16.92 4.80
C GLU A 26 3.37 16.89 4.00
N PRO A 27 2.32 17.65 4.38
CA PRO A 27 1.11 17.75 3.56
C PRO A 27 1.38 18.22 2.13
N LEU A 28 0.78 17.53 1.16
CA LEU A 28 0.90 17.80 -0.26
C LEU A 28 -0.49 17.93 -0.90
N GLY A 29 -0.75 19.02 -1.62
CA GLY A 29 -1.98 19.16 -2.40
C GLY A 29 -1.93 18.32 -3.68
N THR A 30 -3.10 17.91 -4.19
CA THR A 30 -3.17 17.12 -5.43
C THR A 30 -2.55 17.86 -6.63
N ASP A 31 -2.74 19.17 -6.76
CA ASP A 31 -2.09 19.95 -7.84
C ASP A 31 -0.58 20.03 -7.70
N ALA A 32 -0.07 20.15 -6.47
CA ALA A 32 1.37 20.12 -6.21
C ALA A 32 1.97 18.73 -6.51
N LEU A 33 1.23 17.65 -6.19
CA LEU A 33 1.59 16.29 -6.58
C LEU A 33 1.65 16.14 -8.10
N LEU A 34 0.65 16.64 -8.82
CA LEU A 34 0.63 16.63 -10.29
C LEU A 34 1.82 17.38 -10.89
N ALA A 35 2.14 18.56 -10.35
CA ALA A 35 3.30 19.34 -10.78
C ALA A 35 4.63 18.62 -10.50
N LEU A 36 4.72 17.85 -9.41
CA LEU A 36 5.92 17.08 -9.07
C LEU A 36 6.15 15.90 -10.03
N VAL A 37 5.09 15.16 -10.37
CA VAL A 37 5.21 13.99 -11.26
C VAL A 37 5.28 14.39 -12.73
N GLY A 38 4.74 15.55 -13.10
CA GLY A 38 4.67 16.03 -14.47
C GLY A 38 3.69 15.23 -15.34
N ASP A 39 3.67 15.55 -16.63
CA ASP A 39 2.85 14.83 -17.59
C ASP A 39 3.47 13.47 -17.92
N ALA A 40 2.65 12.43 -17.93
CA ALA A 40 3.07 11.14 -18.43
C ALA A 40 3.18 11.17 -19.96
N PRO A 41 4.17 10.49 -20.57
CA PRO A 41 4.06 10.13 -21.97
C PRO A 41 2.76 9.34 -22.19
N ALA A 42 2.12 9.56 -23.34
CA ALA A 42 0.87 8.91 -23.72
C ALA A 42 1.09 7.40 -23.92
N GLU A 43 1.10 6.65 -22.84
CA GLU A 43 1.21 5.20 -22.86
C GLU A 43 -0.14 4.58 -22.53
N ALA A 44 -0.53 3.58 -23.32
CA ALA A 44 -1.80 2.89 -23.17
C ALA A 44 -2.00 2.44 -21.71
N PRO A 45 -3.18 2.68 -21.12
CA PRO A 45 -3.46 2.21 -19.76
C PRO A 45 -3.27 0.69 -19.71
N ALA A 46 -2.43 0.21 -18.78
CA ALA A 46 -2.42 -1.21 -18.45
C ALA A 46 -3.80 -1.57 -17.89
N ALA A 47 -4.52 -2.43 -18.59
CA ALA A 47 -5.86 -2.87 -18.24
C ALA A 47 -5.80 -3.77 -16.99
N THR A 48 -5.91 -3.18 -15.81
CA THR A 48 -6.49 -3.89 -14.67
C THR A 48 -8.00 -3.66 -14.71
N ASP A 49 -8.69 -4.52 -15.45
CA ASP A 49 -10.14 -4.43 -15.62
C ASP A 49 -10.83 -4.97 -14.36
N GLY A 50 -11.25 -4.05 -13.49
CA GLY A 50 -12.25 -4.32 -12.47
C GLY A 50 -13.65 -4.03 -13.00
N PRO A 51 -14.71 -4.71 -12.51
CA PRO A 51 -16.07 -4.36 -12.87
C PRO A 51 -16.36 -2.91 -12.48
N ALA A 52 -16.92 -2.14 -13.41
CA ALA A 52 -17.31 -0.76 -13.13
C ALA A 52 -18.43 -0.74 -12.07
N PRO A 53 -18.27 0.03 -10.97
CA PRO A 53 -19.33 0.19 -9.98
C PRO A 53 -20.50 0.98 -10.59
N ALA A 54 -21.72 0.67 -10.14
CA ALA A 54 -22.93 1.38 -10.54
C ALA A 54 -23.01 2.77 -9.89
N ASP A 55 -23.78 3.69 -10.48
CA ASP A 55 -23.90 5.08 -10.02
C ASP A 55 -24.30 5.24 -8.54
N ARG A 56 -25.08 4.29 -8.01
CA ARG A 56 -25.57 4.26 -6.62
C ARG A 56 -24.59 3.60 -5.64
N ASP A 57 -23.58 2.91 -6.15
CA ASP A 57 -22.62 2.22 -5.32
C ASP A 57 -21.80 3.25 -4.56
N ARG A 58 -21.48 2.94 -3.30
CA ARG A 58 -20.60 3.77 -2.49
C ARG A 58 -19.16 3.31 -2.68
N VAL A 59 -18.28 4.29 -2.79
CA VAL A 59 -16.83 4.10 -2.80
C VAL A 59 -16.21 4.96 -1.72
N ALA A 60 -15.10 4.51 -1.18
CA ALA A 60 -14.35 5.25 -0.17
C ALA A 60 -12.85 5.07 -0.41
N PRO A 61 -12.02 6.03 0.01
CA PRO A 61 -10.58 5.83 -0.04
C PRO A 61 -10.19 4.68 0.90
N VAL A 62 -9.14 3.95 0.52
CA VAL A 62 -8.43 3.12 1.49
C VAL A 62 -7.75 4.02 2.51
N TRP A 63 -7.79 3.63 3.78
CA TRP A 63 -7.38 4.45 4.92
C TRP A 63 -5.98 5.04 4.73
N CYS A 64 -5.02 4.19 4.34
CA CYS A 64 -3.65 4.59 4.04
C CYS A 64 -3.07 3.79 2.88
N ARG A 65 -2.30 4.47 2.04
CA ARG A 65 -1.55 3.86 0.95
C ARG A 65 -0.25 4.58 0.71
N VAL A 66 0.81 3.83 0.43
CA VAL A 66 2.12 4.36 0.05
C VAL A 66 2.33 4.13 -1.45
N GLY A 67 2.85 5.14 -2.14
CA GLY A 67 3.26 5.06 -3.53
C GLY A 67 4.62 5.70 -3.75
N ARG A 68 5.35 5.22 -4.76
CA ARG A 68 6.62 5.81 -5.19
C ARG A 68 6.36 6.86 -6.25
N LEU A 69 6.99 8.02 -6.14
CA LEU A 69 6.93 9.03 -7.20
C LEU A 69 7.70 8.56 -8.43
N ARG A 70 7.07 8.64 -9.60
CA ARG A 70 7.67 8.37 -10.91
C ARG A 70 7.36 9.52 -11.86
N PRO A 71 8.16 9.74 -12.92
CA PRO A 71 7.73 10.61 -14.00
C PRO A 71 6.35 10.17 -14.53
N GLY A 72 5.40 11.10 -14.57
CA GLY A 72 4.04 10.89 -15.04
C GLY A 72 3.04 10.30 -14.04
N GLY A 73 3.44 9.95 -12.81
CA GLY A 73 2.45 9.48 -11.83
C GLY A 73 3.01 8.95 -10.52
N VAL A 74 2.12 8.29 -9.78
CA VAL A 74 2.44 7.60 -8.52
C VAL A 74 2.33 6.10 -8.73
N GLU A 75 3.45 5.40 -8.64
CA GLU A 75 3.49 3.94 -8.71
C GLU A 75 3.03 3.37 -7.35
N VAL A 76 1.89 2.69 -7.36
CA VAL A 76 1.36 1.97 -6.20
C VAL A 76 1.35 0.49 -6.49
N GLU A 77 1.54 -0.32 -5.47
CA GLU A 77 1.37 -1.76 -5.61
C GLU A 77 -0.14 -2.08 -5.46
N GLY A 78 -0.72 -2.86 -6.37
CA GLY A 78 -2.10 -3.35 -6.33
C GLY A 78 -2.31 -4.55 -5.42
N ALA A 79 -3.55 -4.95 -5.14
CA ALA A 79 -3.84 -6.07 -4.25
C ALA A 79 -3.22 -7.41 -4.69
N ASP A 80 -2.99 -7.58 -6.00
CA ASP A 80 -2.34 -8.74 -6.61
C ASP A 80 -0.80 -8.65 -6.62
N GLY A 81 -0.23 -7.64 -5.96
CA GLY A 81 1.21 -7.39 -5.93
C GLY A 81 1.78 -6.74 -7.19
N ARG A 82 0.95 -6.45 -8.21
CA ARG A 82 1.42 -5.79 -9.44
C ARG A 82 1.48 -4.28 -9.25
N ALA A 83 2.47 -3.63 -9.88
CA ALA A 83 2.55 -2.18 -9.88
C ALA A 83 1.45 -1.57 -10.78
N LEU A 84 0.79 -0.53 -10.28
CA LEU A 84 -0.14 0.33 -11.00
C LEU A 84 0.40 1.76 -10.94
N LEU A 85 0.59 2.38 -12.10
CA LEU A 85 0.95 3.80 -12.19
C LEU A 85 -0.34 4.65 -12.17
N LEU A 86 -0.59 5.35 -11.06
CA LEU A 86 -1.67 6.32 -10.92
C LEU A 86 -1.30 7.59 -11.66
N ARG A 87 -1.99 7.87 -12.76
CA ARG A 87 -1.76 9.06 -13.58
C ARG A 87 -2.64 10.22 -13.13
N GLY A 88 -2.48 11.40 -13.74
CA GLY A 88 -3.15 12.61 -13.28
C GLY A 88 -4.67 12.49 -13.14
N ALA A 89 -5.34 11.83 -14.09
CA ALA A 89 -6.77 11.54 -14.01
C ALA A 89 -7.14 10.65 -12.81
N ASP A 90 -6.31 9.68 -12.45
CA ASP A 90 -6.53 8.80 -11.30
C ASP A 90 -6.29 9.53 -9.99
N LEU A 91 -5.27 10.39 -9.93
CA LEU A 91 -4.96 11.20 -8.75
C LEU A 91 -6.08 12.21 -8.46
N ARG A 92 -6.63 12.87 -9.51
CA ARG A 92 -7.81 13.74 -9.39
C ARG A 92 -9.05 12.98 -8.96
N LEU A 93 -9.24 11.78 -9.52
CA LEU A 93 -10.36 10.94 -9.14
C LEU A 93 -10.27 10.51 -7.67
N LEU A 94 -9.09 10.12 -7.19
CA LEU A 94 -8.86 9.80 -5.77
C LEU A 94 -9.14 10.99 -4.86
N ASP A 95 -8.80 12.21 -5.28
CA ASP A 95 -9.07 13.45 -4.55
C ASP A 95 -10.57 13.77 -4.43
N ALA A 96 -11.34 13.43 -5.47
CA ALA A 96 -12.80 13.63 -5.49
C ALA A 96 -13.59 12.64 -4.60
N VAL A 97 -12.99 11.50 -4.25
CA VAL A 97 -13.63 10.45 -3.42
C VAL A 97 -13.54 10.81 -1.94
N ALA A 98 -14.63 11.34 -1.40
CA ALA A 98 -14.84 11.47 0.04
C ALA A 98 -15.28 10.13 0.66
N ASP A 99 -15.18 10.00 1.98
CA ASP A 99 -15.60 8.78 2.68
C ASP A 99 -17.09 8.48 2.44
N GLY A 100 -17.36 7.29 1.91
CA GLY A 100 -18.70 6.81 1.60
C GLY A 100 -19.46 7.54 0.49
N ALA A 101 -18.76 8.30 -0.37
CA ALA A 101 -19.36 8.99 -1.51
C ALA A 101 -19.92 7.98 -2.53
N THR A 102 -21.03 8.34 -3.18
CA THR A 102 -21.58 7.56 -4.30
C THR A 102 -20.80 7.81 -5.58
N VAL A 103 -20.79 6.85 -6.50
CA VAL A 103 -20.16 7.00 -7.83
C VAL A 103 -20.70 8.25 -8.57
N SER A 104 -22.00 8.54 -8.47
CA SER A 104 -22.57 9.74 -9.11
C SER A 104 -22.06 11.05 -8.50
N GLU A 105 -21.88 11.13 -7.18
CA GLU A 105 -21.27 12.30 -6.53
C GLU A 105 -19.81 12.47 -6.95
N VAL A 106 -19.05 11.37 -7.02
CA VAL A 106 -17.66 11.38 -7.49
C VAL A 106 -17.58 11.89 -8.92
N ARG A 107 -18.44 11.41 -9.83
CA ARG A 107 -18.52 11.89 -11.22
C ARG A 107 -18.83 13.39 -11.31
N THR A 108 -19.66 13.89 -10.40
CA THR A 108 -20.00 15.32 -10.35
C THR A 108 -18.80 16.17 -9.93
N ARG A 109 -18.01 15.71 -8.95
CA ARG A 109 -16.79 16.40 -8.48
C ARG A 109 -15.63 16.28 -9.47
N ALA A 110 -15.48 15.12 -10.10
CA ALA A 110 -14.43 14.80 -11.06
C ALA A 110 -14.89 14.95 -12.52
N ARG A 111 -15.68 16.00 -12.83
CA ARG A 111 -16.27 16.20 -14.18
C ARG A 111 -15.25 16.33 -15.33
N GLU A 112 -13.99 16.58 -15.00
CA GLU A 112 -12.88 16.70 -15.95
C GLU A 112 -12.16 15.38 -16.21
N VAL A 113 -12.59 14.30 -15.54
CA VAL A 113 -12.02 12.96 -15.67
C VAL A 113 -12.90 12.15 -16.62
N ASP A 114 -12.32 11.72 -17.74
CA ASP A 114 -13.01 10.81 -18.66
C ASP A 114 -13.16 9.41 -18.05
N ASP A 115 -14.30 8.78 -18.35
CA ASP A 115 -14.62 7.39 -18.00
C ASP A 115 -14.47 7.08 -16.49
N VAL A 116 -15.11 7.92 -15.66
CA VAL A 116 -15.11 7.77 -14.20
C VAL A 116 -15.47 6.36 -13.75
N PRO A 117 -16.53 5.69 -14.24
CA PRO A 117 -16.91 4.35 -13.77
C PRO A 117 -15.82 3.30 -14.03
N ALA A 118 -15.23 3.24 -15.22
CA ALA A 118 -14.18 2.26 -15.50
C ALA A 118 -12.93 2.51 -14.65
N ARG A 119 -12.55 3.79 -14.47
CA ARG A 119 -11.42 4.16 -13.62
C ARG A 119 -11.66 3.79 -12.15
N LEU A 120 -12.87 4.00 -11.63
CA LEU A 120 -13.23 3.55 -10.28
C LEU A 120 -13.13 2.04 -10.15
N GLY A 121 -13.62 1.27 -11.15
CA GLY A 121 -13.49 -0.18 -11.18
C GLY A 121 -12.03 -0.64 -11.11
N ARG A 122 -11.15 -0.02 -11.90
CA ARG A 122 -9.69 -0.27 -11.85
C ARG A 122 -9.09 0.08 -10.48
N LEU A 123 -9.45 1.24 -9.92
CA LEU A 123 -8.94 1.67 -8.61
C LEU A 123 -9.41 0.74 -7.49
N VAL A 124 -10.62 0.23 -7.54
CA VAL A 124 -11.12 -0.80 -6.61
C VAL A 124 -10.36 -2.12 -6.78
N ALA A 125 -10.16 -2.58 -8.02
CA ALA A 125 -9.39 -3.80 -8.29
C ALA A 125 -7.94 -3.71 -7.80
N ALA A 126 -7.31 -2.54 -7.91
CA ALA A 126 -5.98 -2.27 -7.37
C ALA A 126 -5.99 -1.95 -5.86
N ALA A 127 -7.13 -2.03 -5.19
CA ALA A 127 -7.37 -1.66 -3.79
C ALA A 127 -6.97 -0.21 -3.43
N CYS A 128 -6.95 0.71 -4.40
CA CYS A 128 -6.79 2.14 -4.13
C CYS A 128 -8.04 2.72 -3.47
N LEU A 129 -9.20 2.15 -3.81
CA LEU A 129 -10.51 2.46 -3.26
C LEU A 129 -11.13 1.18 -2.70
N ARG A 130 -12.09 1.34 -1.79
CA ARG A 130 -12.92 0.26 -1.25
C ARG A 130 -14.39 0.51 -1.55
N VAL A 131 -15.15 -0.58 -1.59
CA VAL A 131 -16.62 -0.57 -1.57
C VAL A 131 -17.05 -0.89 -0.14
N PRO A 132 -17.69 0.04 0.59
CA PRO A 132 -18.13 -0.21 1.97
C PRO A 132 -19.03 -1.45 2.05
N GLY A 133 -18.80 -2.28 3.07
CA GLY A 133 -19.53 -3.54 3.27
C GLY A 133 -18.86 -4.80 2.69
N GLN A 134 -17.73 -4.67 1.99
CA GLN A 134 -16.93 -5.82 1.54
C GLN A 134 -15.62 -5.94 2.35
N GLY A 135 -15.62 -6.76 3.41
CA GLY A 135 -14.41 -7.28 4.08
C GLY A 135 -13.42 -6.24 4.59
N GLU A 136 -13.86 -5.40 5.53
CA GLU A 136 -13.17 -4.16 5.90
C GLU A 136 -12.00 -4.35 6.89
N SER A 137 -10.91 -3.62 6.66
CA SER A 137 -9.95 -3.25 7.69
C SER A 137 -10.34 -1.85 8.19
N PRO A 138 -10.81 -1.70 9.43
CA PRO A 138 -11.21 -0.39 9.95
C PRO A 138 -10.00 0.56 10.01
N ALA A 139 -10.27 1.86 9.90
CA ALA A 139 -9.24 2.85 10.17
C ALA A 139 -8.74 2.66 11.62
N PRO A 140 -7.43 2.84 11.87
CA PRO A 140 -6.91 2.94 13.23
C PRO A 140 -7.74 3.93 14.04
N VAL A 141 -8.23 3.54 15.21
CA VAL A 141 -8.88 4.48 16.12
C VAL A 141 -7.79 5.43 16.62
N ALA A 142 -7.84 6.70 16.20
CA ALA A 142 -6.88 7.71 16.64
C ALA A 142 -6.92 7.84 18.17
N GLY A 143 -5.78 7.66 18.82
CA GLY A 143 -5.69 7.67 20.28
C GLY A 143 -6.06 6.34 20.95
N ALA A 144 -6.24 5.25 20.20
CA ALA A 144 -6.07 3.93 20.78
C ALA A 144 -4.63 3.87 21.31
N GLU A 145 -4.47 4.03 22.62
CA GLU A 145 -3.23 3.66 23.28
C GLU A 145 -2.93 2.24 22.84
N ILE A 146 -1.87 2.09 22.03
CA ILE A 146 -1.24 0.79 21.85
C ILE A 146 -0.88 0.43 23.29
N PRO A 147 -1.52 -0.59 23.91
CA PRO A 147 -1.13 -0.99 25.24
C PRO A 147 0.37 -1.19 25.14
N ALA A 148 1.12 -0.47 25.98
CA ALA A 148 2.56 -0.62 26.04
C ALA A 148 2.78 -2.13 26.05
N ALA A 149 3.37 -2.67 24.97
CA ALA A 149 3.58 -4.09 24.90
C ALA A 149 4.40 -4.38 26.15
N ASP A 150 3.78 -5.05 27.14
CA ASP A 150 4.48 -5.52 28.33
C ASP A 150 5.76 -6.10 27.81
N ALA A 151 6.90 -5.52 28.22
CA ALA A 151 8.18 -5.66 27.53
C ALA A 151 8.36 -7.11 27.11
N VAL A 152 8.00 -7.41 25.86
CA VAL A 152 8.31 -8.70 25.29
C VAL A 152 9.83 -8.71 25.36
N ASP A 153 10.44 -9.76 25.89
CA ASP A 153 11.90 -9.90 25.87
C ASP A 153 12.35 -9.93 24.40
N VAL A 154 12.45 -8.75 23.80
CA VAL A 154 12.94 -8.54 22.46
C VAL A 154 14.43 -8.76 22.60
N LEU A 155 14.87 -9.94 22.17
CA LEU A 155 16.29 -10.24 22.07
C LEU A 155 16.99 -9.08 21.35
N PRO A 156 18.14 -8.60 21.85
CA PRO A 156 18.96 -7.67 21.11
C PRO A 156 19.16 -8.16 19.67
N ALA A 157 19.10 -7.27 18.68
CA ALA A 157 19.10 -7.64 17.27
C ALA A 157 20.26 -8.58 16.88
N ALA A 158 21.43 -8.39 17.51
CA ALA A 158 22.59 -9.26 17.33
C ALA A 158 22.37 -10.69 17.83
N GLU A 159 21.68 -10.86 18.96
CA GLU A 159 21.37 -12.15 19.56
C GLU A 159 20.25 -12.87 18.80
N ALA A 160 19.22 -12.13 18.37
CA ALA A 160 18.19 -12.66 17.47
C ALA A 160 18.80 -13.18 16.15
N LEU A 161 19.75 -12.43 15.58
CA LEU A 161 20.49 -12.83 14.37
C LEU A 161 21.38 -14.05 14.61
N ALA A 162 22.05 -14.13 15.76
CA ALA A 162 22.89 -15.28 16.12
C ALA A 162 22.05 -16.55 16.29
N ARG A 163 20.89 -16.47 16.96
CA ARG A 163 19.93 -17.58 17.08
C ARG A 163 19.37 -18.02 15.74
N ALA A 164 18.97 -17.08 14.89
CA ALA A 164 18.48 -17.38 13.54
C ALA A 164 19.54 -18.10 12.69
N ARG A 165 20.81 -17.70 12.80
CA ARG A 165 21.93 -18.37 12.11
C ARG A 165 22.24 -19.76 12.67
N ALA A 166 22.09 -19.95 13.98
CA ALA A 166 22.32 -21.24 14.64
C ALA A 166 21.21 -22.27 14.34
N GLY A 167 19.99 -21.81 14.06
CA GLY A 167 18.82 -22.65 13.81
C GLY A 167 18.41 -22.81 12.33
N ALA A 168 19.03 -22.07 11.40
CA ALA A 168 18.61 -22.08 10.00
C ALA A 168 18.82 -23.47 9.35
N PRO A 169 17.75 -24.20 8.98
CA PRO A 169 17.89 -25.40 8.18
C PRO A 169 18.49 -25.02 6.82
N GLY A 170 19.14 -26.00 6.18
CA GLY A 170 19.68 -25.86 4.82
C GLY A 170 18.64 -25.29 3.85
N ARG A 171 19.18 -24.62 2.81
CA ARG A 171 18.45 -23.94 1.72
C ARG A 171 17.12 -24.64 1.39
N PRO A 172 15.97 -23.95 1.48
CA PRO A 172 14.68 -24.56 1.18
C PRO A 172 14.67 -25.10 -0.26
N ASP A 173 13.97 -26.22 -0.45
CA ASP A 173 13.75 -26.85 -1.74
C ASP A 173 12.98 -25.90 -2.66
N GLY A 174 13.71 -25.05 -3.39
CA GLY A 174 13.23 -24.25 -4.52
C GLY A 174 12.34 -23.03 -4.23
N GLY A 175 11.84 -22.83 -3.01
CA GLY A 175 10.94 -21.72 -2.65
C GLY A 175 11.63 -20.45 -2.11
N ARG A 176 10.96 -19.29 -2.24
CA ARG A 176 11.32 -18.05 -1.51
C ARG A 176 10.94 -18.18 -0.04
N VAL A 177 11.76 -17.63 0.86
CA VAL A 177 11.49 -17.65 2.32
C VAL A 177 10.41 -16.60 2.65
N PRO A 178 9.27 -16.98 3.24
CA PRO A 178 8.22 -16.02 3.57
C PRO A 178 8.70 -15.03 4.63
N VAL A 179 8.37 -13.74 4.46
CA VAL A 179 8.58 -12.70 5.47
C VAL A 179 7.22 -12.14 5.84
N PHE A 180 6.79 -12.45 7.05
CA PHE A 180 5.51 -12.03 7.60
C PHE A 180 5.61 -10.66 8.27
N ALA A 181 4.79 -9.73 7.84
CA ALA A 181 4.63 -8.41 8.47
C ALA A 181 3.28 -8.35 9.15
N VAL A 182 3.20 -8.83 10.39
CA VAL A 182 1.93 -8.96 11.10
C VAL A 182 1.54 -7.64 11.75
N TRP A 183 0.29 -7.21 11.57
CA TRP A 183 -0.30 -6.09 12.32
C TRP A 183 -1.48 -6.55 13.19
N GLN A 184 -1.75 -5.77 14.24
CA GLN A 184 -2.83 -6.06 15.18
C GLN A 184 -4.15 -5.48 14.67
N GLU A 185 -5.15 -6.34 14.45
CA GLU A 185 -6.46 -5.97 13.87
C GLU A 185 -7.13 -4.78 14.57
N ARG A 186 -6.97 -4.67 15.89
CA ARG A 186 -7.52 -3.56 16.70
C ARG A 186 -6.85 -2.21 16.42
N VAL A 187 -5.59 -2.21 15.99
CA VAL A 187 -4.75 -1.01 15.81
C VAL A 187 -4.67 -0.59 14.35
N GLY A 188 -4.76 -1.53 13.40
CA GLY A 188 -4.50 -1.23 11.99
C GLY A 188 -3.03 -1.47 11.61
N PRO A 189 -2.71 -1.53 10.32
CA PRO A 189 -1.34 -1.65 9.86
C PRO A 189 -0.55 -0.38 10.24
N ALA A 190 0.57 -0.53 10.96
CA ALA A 190 1.44 0.61 11.20
C ALA A 190 2.03 1.11 9.87
N LEU A 191 1.95 2.43 9.61
CA LEU A 191 2.55 3.03 8.41
C LEU A 191 4.04 2.67 8.28
N SER A 192 4.78 2.73 9.40
CA SER A 192 6.19 2.34 9.47
C SER A 192 6.45 0.92 8.98
N LEU A 193 5.57 -0.04 9.31
CA LEU A 193 5.67 -1.42 8.83
C LEU A 193 5.39 -1.52 7.32
N GLY A 194 4.44 -0.74 6.82
CA GLY A 194 4.18 -0.59 5.38
C GLY A 194 5.41 -0.05 4.64
N MET A 195 6.02 1.03 5.15
CA MET A 195 7.23 1.62 4.57
C MET A 195 8.42 0.66 4.62
N LEU A 196 8.60 -0.07 5.73
CA LEU A 196 9.66 -1.06 5.89
C LEU A 196 9.54 -2.18 4.84
N THR A 197 8.34 -2.78 4.71
CA THR A 197 8.13 -3.87 3.73
C THR A 197 8.28 -3.38 2.29
N ALA A 198 7.82 -2.16 1.97
CA ALA A 198 8.04 -1.54 0.66
C ALA A 198 9.54 -1.29 0.38
N SER A 199 10.27 -0.78 1.37
CA SER A 199 11.72 -0.53 1.26
C SER A 199 12.51 -1.81 1.05
N LEU A 200 12.17 -2.89 1.80
CA LEU A 200 12.78 -4.20 1.62
C LEU A 200 12.52 -4.78 0.22
N ARG A 201 11.31 -4.57 -0.34
CA ARG A 201 10.99 -4.98 -1.72
C ARG A 201 11.76 -4.19 -2.77
N ALA A 202 12.07 -2.91 -2.51
CA ALA A 202 12.78 -2.05 -3.44
C ALA A 202 14.32 -2.12 -3.30
N TRP A 203 14.84 -2.78 -2.27
CA TRP A 203 16.28 -2.84 -1.98
C TRP A 203 17.07 -3.50 -3.13
N ASP A 204 18.11 -2.81 -3.60
CA ASP A 204 19.03 -3.26 -4.66
C ASP A 204 18.28 -3.85 -5.87
N ASP A 205 17.38 -3.05 -6.45
CA ASP A 205 16.49 -3.43 -7.56
C ASP A 205 15.74 -4.74 -7.30
N GLY A 206 15.24 -4.88 -6.07
CA GLY A 206 14.48 -6.04 -5.62
C GLY A 206 15.32 -7.29 -5.39
N ALA A 207 16.61 -7.16 -5.10
CA ALA A 207 17.47 -8.29 -4.80
C ALA A 207 16.96 -9.16 -3.66
N LEU A 208 16.40 -8.55 -2.61
CA LEU A 208 15.80 -9.30 -1.51
C LEU A 208 14.57 -10.09 -1.97
N ALA A 209 13.75 -9.54 -2.86
CA ALA A 209 12.55 -10.20 -3.37
C ALA A 209 12.84 -11.45 -4.24
N ARG A 210 14.10 -11.66 -4.66
CA ARG A 210 14.57 -12.88 -5.32
C ARG A 210 14.70 -14.06 -4.34
N ARG A 211 14.98 -13.77 -3.07
CA ARG A 211 15.21 -14.79 -2.02
C ARG A 211 14.07 -14.87 -1.01
N TYR A 212 13.44 -13.74 -0.73
CA TYR A 212 12.40 -13.58 0.29
C TYR A 212 11.07 -13.24 -0.37
N ASP A 213 9.99 -13.84 0.12
CA ASP A 213 8.62 -13.49 -0.22
C ASP A 213 8.15 -12.42 0.77
N ILE A 214 8.54 -11.17 0.52
CA ILE A 214 8.23 -10.01 1.38
C ILE A 214 6.83 -9.52 1.07
N ARG A 215 5.87 -9.99 1.87
CA ARG A 215 4.45 -9.67 1.68
C ARG A 215 4.08 -8.30 2.24
N ARG A 216 2.85 -7.89 1.96
CA ARG A 216 2.24 -6.74 2.61
C ARG A 216 1.98 -7.03 4.08
N PRO A 217 1.82 -5.98 4.90
CA PRO A 217 1.28 -6.16 6.21
C PRO A 217 -0.04 -6.93 6.17
N GLU A 218 -0.12 -8.02 6.91
CA GLU A 218 -1.27 -8.93 6.98
C GLU A 218 -1.71 -9.15 8.43
N THR A 219 -2.92 -9.65 8.64
CA THR A 219 -3.40 -9.93 9.99
C THR A 219 -2.72 -11.17 10.56
N GLY A 220 -2.76 -11.34 11.88
CA GLY A 220 -2.22 -12.55 12.53
C GLY A 220 -2.87 -13.83 12.01
N ALA A 221 -4.17 -13.82 11.75
CA ALA A 221 -4.89 -14.95 11.18
C ALA A 221 -4.40 -15.31 9.78
N GLN A 222 -4.16 -14.30 8.92
CA GLN A 222 -3.64 -14.49 7.57
C GLN A 222 -2.22 -15.08 7.61
N ALA A 223 -1.35 -14.53 8.45
CA ALA A 223 0.01 -15.01 8.61
C ALA A 223 0.07 -16.45 9.14
N LEU A 224 -0.75 -16.78 10.15
CA LEU A 224 -0.83 -18.14 10.71
C LEU A 224 -1.35 -19.15 9.68
N TRP A 225 -2.35 -18.75 8.88
CA TRP A 225 -2.87 -19.60 7.82
C TRP A 225 -1.82 -19.87 6.74
N ALA A 226 -1.10 -18.81 6.32
CA ALA A 226 0.00 -18.93 5.37
C ALA A 226 1.16 -19.76 5.91
N LEU A 227 1.49 -19.62 7.20
CA LEU A 227 2.52 -20.41 7.87
C LEU A 227 2.14 -21.90 7.93
N ALA A 228 0.88 -22.21 8.28
CA ALA A 228 0.37 -23.58 8.30
C ALA A 228 0.39 -24.24 6.92
N ALA A 229 0.22 -23.46 5.85
CA ALA A 229 0.28 -23.93 4.47
C ALA A 229 1.73 -24.04 3.93
N HIS A 230 2.71 -23.41 4.57
CA HIS A 230 4.09 -23.38 4.10
C HIS A 230 4.87 -24.63 4.54
N ARG A 231 5.56 -25.27 3.59
CA ARG A 231 6.51 -26.34 3.87
C ARG A 231 7.92 -25.76 3.79
N GLY A 232 8.52 -25.47 4.94
CA GLY A 232 9.88 -24.93 4.99
C GLY A 232 10.09 -23.99 6.18
N PRO A 233 11.31 -23.41 6.29
CA PRO A 233 11.60 -22.40 7.29
C PRO A 233 10.79 -21.12 7.03
N ALA A 234 10.32 -20.52 8.11
CA ALA A 234 9.63 -19.23 8.16
C ALA A 234 10.22 -18.38 9.30
#